data_AF-A0A1B6EPH0-F1
#
_entry.id   AF-A0A1B6EPH0-F1
#
_cell.length_a   1.000
_cell.length_b   1.000
_cell.length_c   1.000
_cell.angle_alpha   90.00
_cell.angle_beta   90.00
_cell.angle_gamma   90.00
#
_symmetry.space_group_name_H-M   'P 1'
#
loop_
_entity.id
_entity.type
_entity.pdbx_description
1 polymer ?
#
loop_
_entity_poly.entity_id
_entity_poly.type
_entity_poly.pdbx_seq_one_letter_code
_entity_poly.pdbx_strand_id
1 'polypeptide(L)'
;MARAAPWRQTCPPTIRSLQQLAVLSPLFLLRQSGPAAYIVQESDAKPVQVRLGDPHYCSCKDHQKSRDLCLHICWVLLKKLQLKPFNALSYQLGLVPREMAALLEPPRQEPRVSRKPTRAPAESQSSVPRRPVQPGDICPICLLSFRDSKLPVVHCRFS
;
A
#
# COMPACT_ATOMS: atom_id res chain seq x y z
N MET A 1 6.52 -24.52 -4.94
CA MET A 1 7.19 -23.94 -3.75
C MET A 1 6.27 -24.10 -2.57
N ALA A 2 6.74 -24.79 -1.52
CA ALA A 2 5.97 -24.95 -0.29
C ALA A 2 5.98 -23.64 0.50
N ARG A 3 4.85 -23.31 1.13
CA ARG A 3 4.70 -22.13 1.98
C ARG A 3 5.48 -22.33 3.27
N ALA A 4 6.21 -21.32 3.73
CA ALA A 4 6.99 -21.38 4.97
C ALA A 4 6.11 -21.35 6.22
N ALA A 5 5.01 -20.60 6.17
CA ALA A 5 4.01 -20.55 7.25
C ALA A 5 2.75 -21.37 6.90
N PRO A 6 2.10 -22.01 7.90
CA PRO A 6 0.84 -22.70 7.66
C PRO A 6 -0.26 -21.71 7.24
N TRP A 7 -1.13 -22.16 6.33
CA TRP A 7 -2.27 -21.36 5.87
C TRP A 7 -3.31 -21.21 6.97
N ARG A 8 -3.70 -19.96 7.27
CA ARG A 8 -4.78 -19.65 8.21
C ARG A 8 -6.12 -19.74 7.50
N GLN A 9 -7.00 -20.64 7.97
CA GLN A 9 -8.36 -20.79 7.44
C GLN A 9 -9.31 -19.69 7.91
N THR A 10 -9.07 -19.16 9.11
CA THR A 10 -9.89 -18.10 9.71
C THR A 10 -8.99 -16.98 10.23
N CYS A 11 -9.49 -15.74 10.19
CA CYS A 11 -8.77 -14.59 10.74
C CYS A 11 -8.84 -14.64 12.27
N PRO A 12 -7.70 -14.74 12.99
CA PRO A 12 -7.71 -14.70 14.45
C PRO A 12 -8.29 -13.38 14.96
N PRO A 13 -9.01 -13.38 16.10
CA PRO A 13 -9.66 -12.18 16.62
C PRO A 13 -8.66 -11.05 16.91
N THR A 14 -7.47 -11.38 17.41
CA THR A 14 -6.38 -10.42 17.65
C THR A 14 -5.94 -9.73 16.36
N ILE A 15 -5.84 -10.47 15.26
CA ILE A 15 -5.47 -9.91 13.95
C ILE A 15 -6.58 -9.04 13.41
N ARG A 16 -7.85 -9.43 13.59
CA ARG A 16 -9.00 -8.61 13.20
C ARG A 16 -9.01 -7.27 13.95
N SER A 17 -8.72 -7.25 15.24
CA SER A 17 -8.57 -6.01 16.00
C SER A 17 -7.40 -5.16 15.48
N LEU A 18 -6.26 -5.78 15.17
CA LEU A 18 -5.12 -5.07 14.56
C LEU A 18 -5.45 -4.50 13.18
N GLN A 19 -6.24 -5.21 12.37
CA GLN A 19 -6.71 -4.73 11.07
C GLN A 19 -7.60 -3.50 11.23
N GLN A 20 -8.52 -3.50 12.21
CA GLN A 20 -9.36 -2.34 12.51
C GLN A 20 -8.53 -1.15 12.96
N LEU A 21 -7.58 -1.36 13.88
CA LEU A 21 -6.66 -0.33 14.33
C LEU A 21 -5.84 0.22 13.15
N ALA A 22 -5.28 -0.65 12.31
CA ALA A 22 -4.50 -0.25 11.16
C ALA A 22 -5.29 0.64 10.19
N VAL A 23 -6.60 0.43 10.01
CA VAL A 23 -7.40 1.29 9.13
C VAL A 23 -7.54 2.72 9.68
N LEU A 24 -7.54 2.87 11.01
CA LEU A 24 -7.72 4.13 11.73
C LEU A 24 -6.40 4.83 12.09
N SER A 25 -5.31 4.09 12.18
CA SER A 25 -4.00 4.61 12.60
C SER A 25 -3.42 5.61 11.58
N PRO A 26 -2.87 6.75 12.05
CA PRO A 26 -2.21 7.75 11.20
C PRO A 26 -0.79 7.30 10.84
N LEU A 27 -0.69 6.26 10.02
CA LEU A 27 0.56 5.75 9.47
C LEU A 27 0.82 6.39 8.10
N PHE A 28 2.08 6.66 7.81
CA PHE A 28 2.53 7.31 6.58
C PHE A 28 3.55 6.42 5.87
N LEU A 29 3.41 6.31 4.55
CA LEU A 29 4.41 5.69 3.69
C LEU A 29 5.50 6.71 3.36
N LEU A 30 6.69 6.51 3.92
CA LEU A 30 7.83 7.38 3.65
C LEU A 30 8.55 7.02 2.35
N ARG A 31 8.79 5.72 2.15
CA ARG A 31 9.57 5.23 1.01
C ARG A 31 9.17 3.81 0.64
N GLN A 32 9.12 3.54 -0.66
CA GLN A 32 9.05 2.20 -1.20
C GLN A 32 10.45 1.83 -1.75
N SER A 33 11.13 0.88 -1.09
CA SER A 33 12.51 0.47 -1.45
C SER A 33 12.54 -0.70 -2.43
N GLY A 34 11.38 -1.32 -2.70
CA GLY A 34 11.23 -2.42 -3.64
C GLY A 34 9.75 -2.75 -3.88
N PRO A 35 9.43 -3.78 -4.69
CA PRO A 35 8.06 -4.14 -5.01
C PRO A 35 7.23 -4.49 -3.75
N ALA A 36 7.86 -5.14 -2.78
CA ALA A 36 7.24 -5.61 -1.54
C ALA A 36 7.94 -5.05 -0.28
N ALA A 37 8.72 -3.98 -0.39
CA ALA A 37 9.50 -3.40 0.71
C ALA A 37 9.15 -1.93 0.92
N TYR A 38 8.69 -1.60 2.13
CA TYR A 38 8.13 -0.30 2.50
C TYR A 38 8.76 0.20 3.80
N ILE A 39 8.91 1.51 3.90
CA ILE A 39 9.27 2.20 5.14
C ILE A 39 8.04 3.00 5.55
N VAL A 40 7.49 2.64 6.71
CA VAL A 40 6.27 3.21 7.26
C VAL A 40 6.62 3.91 8.57
N GLN A 41 6.01 5.06 8.81
CA GLN A 41 6.17 5.82 10.06
C GLN A 41 4.80 6.13 10.65
N GLU A 42 4.66 5.90 11.95
CA GLU A 42 3.56 6.44 12.74
C GLU A 42 3.97 7.84 13.20
N SER A 43 3.05 8.83 13.13
CA SER A 43 3.28 10.28 13.31
C SER A 43 4.61 10.68 13.99
N ASP A 44 4.80 10.31 15.26
CA ASP A 44 5.97 10.73 16.08
C ASP A 44 6.93 9.56 16.40
N ALA A 45 6.72 8.39 15.82
CA ALA A 45 7.52 7.20 16.06
C ALA A 45 8.72 7.10 15.11
N LYS A 46 9.66 6.23 15.46
CA LYS A 46 10.77 5.87 14.56
C LYS A 46 10.25 5.16 13.32
N PRO A 47 10.81 5.44 12.13
CA PRO A 47 10.42 4.73 10.92
C PRO A 47 10.71 3.24 11.04
N VAL A 48 9.77 2.43 10.54
CA VAL A 48 9.80 0.97 10.60
C VAL A 48 9.86 0.42 9.19
N GLN A 49 10.70 -0.60 8.99
CA GLN A 49 10.80 -1.32 7.73
C GLN A 49 9.83 -2.49 7.72
N VAL A 50 8.97 -2.54 6.71
CA VAL A 50 8.03 -3.64 6.45
C VAL A 50 8.43 -4.29 5.12
N ARG A 51 8.60 -5.61 5.13
CA ARG A 51 8.87 -6.43 3.94
C ARG A 51 7.82 -7.52 3.85
N LEU A 52 7.08 -7.54 2.76
CA LEU A 52 6.14 -8.63 2.47
C LEU A 52 6.85 -9.73 1.69
N GLY A 53 6.46 -10.97 1.95
CA GLY A 53 7.14 -12.19 1.54
C GLY A 53 6.59 -13.39 2.32
N ASP A 54 7.33 -14.49 2.37
CA ASP A 54 6.95 -15.69 3.13
C ASP A 54 8.10 -16.12 4.06
N PRO A 55 8.05 -15.80 5.37
CA PRO A 55 7.04 -14.99 6.06
C PRO A 55 7.22 -13.48 5.85
N HIS A 56 6.22 -12.70 6.27
CA HIS A 56 6.33 -11.25 6.38
C HIS A 56 7.34 -10.85 7.46
N TYR A 57 7.99 -9.71 7.24
CA TYR A 57 8.98 -9.16 8.17
C TYR A 57 8.65 -7.71 8.49
N CYS A 58 8.76 -7.36 9.78
CA CYS A 58 8.64 -5.99 10.26
C CYS A 58 9.70 -5.69 11.33
N SER A 59 10.34 -4.52 11.26
CA SER A 59 11.37 -4.13 12.22
C SER A 59 10.80 -3.59 13.55
N CYS A 60 9.48 -3.65 13.78
CA CYS A 60 8.86 -3.19 15.02
C CYS A 60 9.04 -4.20 16.16
N LYS A 61 8.96 -3.71 17.41
CA LYS A 61 9.12 -4.53 18.62
C LYS A 61 8.04 -5.62 18.73
N ASP A 62 6.80 -5.31 18.36
CA ASP A 62 5.69 -6.26 18.50
C ASP A 62 5.87 -7.49 17.60
N HIS A 63 6.24 -7.27 16.34
CA HIS A 63 6.51 -8.36 15.40
C HIS A 63 7.73 -9.17 15.81
N GLN A 64 8.80 -8.52 16.28
CA GLN A 64 10.00 -9.24 16.75
C GLN A 64 9.71 -10.15 17.95
N LYS A 65 8.77 -9.76 18.82
CA LYS A 65 8.34 -10.57 19.97
C LYS A 65 7.36 -11.68 19.61
N SER A 66 6.30 -11.36 18.86
CA SER A 66 5.23 -12.33 18.57
C SER A 66 5.54 -13.24 17.38
N ARG A 67 6.40 -12.79 16.45
CA ARG A 67 6.58 -13.36 15.10
C ARG A 67 5.26 -13.53 14.34
N ASP A 68 4.27 -12.70 14.67
CA ASP A 68 2.95 -12.64 14.01
C ASP A 68 2.75 -11.27 13.34
N LEU A 69 1.63 -11.09 12.65
CA LEU A 69 1.26 -9.82 12.03
C LEU A 69 1.16 -8.71 13.09
N CYS A 70 1.78 -7.59 12.78
CA CYS A 70 1.69 -6.37 13.57
C CYS A 70 0.84 -5.32 12.85
N LEU A 71 0.53 -4.23 13.56
CA LEU A 71 -0.21 -3.07 13.02
C LEU A 71 0.36 -2.60 11.66
N HIS A 72 1.69 -2.50 11.55
CA HIS A 72 2.36 -2.03 10.33
C HIS A 72 2.14 -2.97 9.13
N ILE A 73 2.22 -4.29 9.35
CA ILE A 73 1.99 -5.26 8.27
C ILE A 73 0.53 -5.20 7.84
N CYS A 74 -0.41 -5.22 8.80
CA CYS A 74 -1.83 -5.06 8.53
C CYS A 74 -2.13 -3.77 7.75
N TRP A 75 -1.49 -2.66 8.11
CA TRP A 75 -1.64 -1.38 7.42
C TRP A 75 -1.18 -1.45 5.97
N VAL A 76 -0.01 -2.04 5.70
CA VAL A 76 0.47 -2.18 4.31
C VAL A 76 -0.47 -3.07 3.50
N LEU A 77 -0.92 -4.20 4.05
CA LEU A 77 -1.84 -5.11 3.36
C LEU A 77 -3.18 -4.42 3.02
N LEU A 78 -3.74 -3.64 3.95
CA LEU A 78 -5.06 -3.03 3.79
C LEU A 78 -5.04 -1.69 3.07
N LYS A 79 -4.07 -0.82 3.32
CA LYS A 79 -4.02 0.55 2.78
C LYS A 79 -3.17 0.64 1.52
N LYS A 80 -2.00 -0.01 1.49
CA LYS A 80 -1.10 0.04 0.33
C LYS A 80 -1.49 -0.96 -0.75
N LEU A 81 -1.79 -2.20 -0.38
CA LEU A 81 -2.25 -3.23 -1.33
C LEU A 81 -3.78 -3.30 -1.46
N GLN A 82 -4.51 -2.46 -0.72
CA GLN A 82 -5.97 -2.35 -0.80
C GLN A 82 -6.72 -3.68 -0.59
N LEU A 83 -6.15 -4.61 0.17
CA LEU A 83 -6.83 -5.84 0.51
C LEU A 83 -8.04 -5.53 1.39
N LYS A 84 -9.14 -6.23 1.15
CA LYS A 84 -10.28 -6.21 2.07
C LYS A 84 -9.92 -6.96 3.36
N PRO A 85 -10.37 -6.51 4.55
CA PRO A 85 -10.11 -7.22 5.81
C PRO A 85 -10.61 -8.68 5.85
N PHE A 86 -11.63 -9.00 5.04
CA PHE A 86 -12.17 -10.35 4.91
C PHE A 86 -11.42 -11.23 3.90
N ASN A 87 -10.52 -10.65 3.10
CA ASN A 87 -9.73 -11.41 2.14
C ASN A 87 -8.75 -12.31 2.91
N ALA A 88 -8.66 -13.59 2.53
CA ALA A 88 -7.78 -14.56 3.16
C ALA A 88 -6.31 -14.09 3.22
N LEU A 89 -5.85 -13.40 2.18
CA LEU A 89 -4.48 -12.88 2.08
C LEU A 89 -4.16 -11.77 3.10
N SER A 90 -5.18 -11.11 3.66
CA SER A 90 -5.00 -9.98 4.59
C SER A 90 -4.57 -10.40 6.00
N TYR A 91 -4.65 -11.68 6.34
CA TYR A 91 -4.33 -12.22 7.66
C TYR A 91 -3.38 -13.43 7.61
N GLN A 92 -2.81 -13.73 6.44
CA GLN A 92 -1.75 -14.73 6.33
C GLN A 92 -0.43 -14.19 6.87
N LEU A 93 0.36 -15.06 7.48
CA LEU A 93 1.72 -14.74 7.97
C LEU A 93 2.71 -14.48 6.84
N GLY A 94 2.41 -14.94 5.63
CA GLY A 94 3.25 -14.83 4.46
C GLY A 94 2.44 -14.96 3.18
N LEU A 95 3.01 -14.42 2.11
CA LEU A 95 2.48 -14.47 0.75
C LEU A 95 3.53 -15.09 -0.15
N VAL A 96 3.16 -16.14 -0.88
CA VAL A 96 4.07 -16.78 -1.83
C VAL A 96 4.30 -15.85 -3.03
N PRO A 97 5.42 -16.00 -3.78
CA PRO A 97 5.75 -15.10 -4.89
C PRO A 97 4.63 -14.92 -5.92
N ARG A 98 3.86 -15.98 -6.20
CA ARG A 98 2.71 -15.93 -7.11
C ARG A 98 1.58 -15.03 -6.59
N GLU A 99 1.26 -15.11 -5.30
CA GLU A 99 0.24 -14.26 -4.68
C GLU A 99 0.72 -12.81 -4.64
N MET A 100 1.99 -12.60 -4.28
CA MET A 100 2.60 -11.27 -4.29
C MET A 100 2.55 -10.65 -5.68
N ALA A 101 2.90 -11.40 -6.73
CA ALA A 101 2.84 -10.93 -8.10
C ALA A 101 1.41 -10.51 -8.49
N ALA A 102 0.40 -11.35 -8.19
CA ALA A 102 -0.99 -11.06 -8.49
C ALA A 102 -1.52 -9.78 -7.79
N LEU A 103 -1.00 -9.45 -6.60
CA LEU A 103 -1.35 -8.21 -5.88
C LEU A 103 -0.64 -6.97 -6.42
N LEU A 104 0.52 -7.15 -7.04
CA LEU A 104 1.32 -6.05 -7.61
C LEU A 104 0.99 -5.80 -9.08
N GLU A 105 0.33 -6.75 -9.76
CA GLU A 105 -0.12 -6.57 -11.13
C GLU A 105 -1.10 -5.38 -11.20
N PRO A 106 -0.89 -4.44 -12.13
CA PRO A 106 -1.87 -3.38 -12.35
C PRO A 106 -3.21 -4.01 -12.73
N PRO A 107 -4.35 -3.43 -12.31
CA PRO A 107 -5.66 -3.87 -12.80
C PRO A 107 -5.58 -3.96 -14.32
N ARG A 108 -5.91 -5.12 -14.90
CA ARG A 108 -5.97 -5.27 -16.37
C ARG A 108 -6.80 -4.12 -16.88
N GLN A 109 -6.15 -3.20 -17.58
CA GLN A 109 -6.87 -2.16 -18.28
C GLN A 109 -7.71 -2.92 -19.30
N GLU A 110 -9.05 -2.80 -19.17
CA GLU A 110 -9.93 -3.11 -20.28
C GLU A 110 -9.34 -2.46 -21.53
N PRO A 111 -9.34 -3.15 -22.69
CA PRO A 111 -8.60 -2.72 -23.86
C PRO A 111 -8.94 -1.26 -24.15
N ARG A 112 -8.00 -0.37 -23.80
CA ARG A 112 -8.14 1.06 -24.08
C ARG A 112 -8.21 1.13 -25.58
N VAL A 113 -9.38 1.50 -26.11
CA VAL A 113 -9.53 1.89 -27.52
C VAL A 113 -8.38 2.84 -27.81
N SER A 114 -7.45 2.40 -28.67
CA SER A 114 -6.25 3.17 -28.99
C SER A 114 -6.69 4.52 -29.53
N ARG A 115 -6.67 5.55 -28.69
CA ARG A 115 -6.75 6.91 -29.16
C ARG A 115 -5.44 7.16 -29.90
N LYS A 116 -5.55 7.29 -31.23
CA LYS A 116 -4.44 7.67 -32.11
C LYS A 116 -3.70 8.85 -31.46
N PRO A 117 -2.36 8.82 -31.39
CA PRO A 117 -1.61 9.94 -30.88
C PRO A 117 -1.77 11.10 -31.87
N THR A 118 -2.62 12.07 -31.54
CA THR A 118 -2.64 13.35 -32.26
C THR A 118 -1.35 14.05 -31.88
N ARG A 119 -0.40 14.14 -32.84
CA ARG A 119 0.80 14.96 -32.69
C ARG A 119 0.37 16.41 -32.50
N ALA A 120 0.46 16.91 -31.26
CA ALA A 120 0.40 18.35 -31.01
C ALA A 120 1.74 18.98 -31.43
N PRO A 121 1.75 20.22 -31.96
CA PRO A 121 2.98 20.92 -32.33
C PRO A 121 3.87 21.13 -31.10
N ALA A 122 5.18 21.05 -31.32
CA ALA A 122 6.20 21.28 -30.31
C ALA A 122 6.23 22.78 -29.94
N GLU A 123 5.53 23.16 -28.87
CA GLU A 123 5.74 24.44 -28.20
C GLU A 123 6.55 24.21 -26.92
N SER A 124 7.72 24.82 -26.91
CA SER A 124 8.60 24.99 -25.77
C SER A 124 7.89 25.75 -24.65
N GLN A 125 7.44 25.04 -23.59
CA GLN A 125 7.30 25.62 -22.25
C GLN A 125 7.18 24.53 -21.17
N SER A 126 7.92 24.79 -20.10
CA SER A 126 8.45 23.90 -19.07
C SER A 126 7.47 23.53 -17.96
N SER A 127 6.26 23.07 -18.28
CA SER A 127 5.36 22.57 -17.24
C SER A 127 4.50 21.42 -17.73
N VAL A 128 4.69 20.24 -17.13
CA VAL A 128 3.78 19.11 -17.30
C VAL A 128 2.40 19.56 -16.79
N PRO A 129 1.34 19.52 -17.64
CA PRO A 129 0.02 19.98 -17.24
C PRO A 129 -0.49 19.17 -16.06
N ARG A 130 -1.05 19.87 -15.06
CA ARG A 130 -1.52 19.25 -13.82
C ARG A 130 -2.74 18.40 -14.11
N ARG A 131 -2.68 17.12 -13.74
CA ARG A 131 -3.86 16.26 -13.74
C ARG A 131 -4.79 16.70 -12.59
N PRO A 132 -6.10 16.92 -12.84
CA PRO A 132 -7.05 17.19 -11.77
C PRO A 132 -7.20 15.96 -10.86
N VAL A 133 -7.43 16.19 -9.56
CA VAL A 133 -7.74 15.12 -8.62
C VAL A 133 -9.10 14.51 -9.00
N GLN A 134 -9.08 13.22 -9.33
CA GLN A 134 -10.27 12.46 -9.72
C GLN A 134 -10.87 11.72 -8.52
N PRO A 135 -12.18 11.38 -8.57
CA PRO A 135 -12.79 10.45 -7.63
C PRO A 135 -12.02 9.12 -7.60
N GLY A 136 -11.50 8.75 -6.43
CA GLY A 136 -10.68 7.54 -6.26
C GLY A 136 -9.17 7.78 -6.24
N ASP A 137 -8.71 9.01 -6.48
CA ASP A 137 -7.31 9.35 -6.23
C ASP A 137 -7.01 9.28 -4.72
N ILE A 138 -5.86 8.68 -4.40
CA ILE A 138 -5.41 8.42 -3.03
C ILE A 138 -4.09 9.17 -2.82
N CYS A 139 -3.94 9.79 -1.66
CA CYS A 139 -2.71 10.46 -1.29
C CYS A 139 -1.56 9.43 -1.22
N PRO A 140 -0.44 9.62 -1.95
CA PRO A 140 0.65 8.64 -1.97
C PRO A 140 1.41 8.53 -0.64
N ILE A 141 1.21 9.48 0.29
CA ILE A 141 1.89 9.54 1.59
C ILE A 141 1.04 8.88 2.68
N CYS A 142 -0.15 9.40 2.94
CA CYS A 142 -1.03 8.87 3.99
C CYS A 142 -1.96 7.75 3.52
N LEU A 143 -2.00 7.47 2.21
CA LEU A 143 -2.86 6.45 1.60
C LEU A 143 -4.36 6.61 1.92
N LEU A 144 -4.79 7.84 2.21
CA LEU A 144 -6.19 8.23 2.38
C LEU A 144 -6.76 8.80 1.08
N SER A 145 -8.06 8.63 0.87
CA SER A 145 -8.77 9.26 -0.24
C SER A 145 -8.77 10.77 -0.04
N PHE A 146 -8.57 11.54 -1.11
CA PHE A 146 -8.62 13.02 -1.01
C PHE A 146 -9.97 13.57 -0.55
N ARG A 147 -11.06 12.81 -0.72
CA ARG A 147 -12.40 13.17 -0.23
C ARG A 147 -12.51 13.13 1.29
N ASP A 148 -11.77 12.24 1.94
CA ASP A 148 -11.83 12.03 3.38
C ASP A 148 -10.99 13.08 4.12
N SER A 149 -9.97 13.63 3.45
CA SER A 149 -9.11 14.70 3.98
C SER A 149 -9.62 16.08 3.57
N LYS A 150 -10.10 16.89 4.52
CA LYS A 150 -10.40 18.33 4.31
C LYS A 150 -9.14 19.22 4.22
N LEU A 151 -7.97 18.63 4.04
CA LEU A 151 -6.69 19.33 4.03
C LEU A 151 -6.42 19.93 2.63
N PRO A 152 -5.72 21.08 2.56
CA PRO A 152 -5.35 21.66 1.28
C PRO A 152 -4.40 20.72 0.53
N VAL A 153 -4.73 20.43 -0.73
CA VAL A 153 -3.88 19.60 -1.61
C VAL A 153 -2.70 20.44 -2.08
N VAL A 154 -1.49 20.11 -1.60
CA VAL A 154 -0.23 20.71 -2.06
C VAL A 154 0.30 19.97 -3.28
N HIS A 155 0.94 20.69 -4.20
CA HIS A 155 1.49 20.13 -5.44
C HIS A 155 2.99 20.38 -5.54
N CYS A 156 3.70 19.48 -6.22
CA CYS A 156 5.11 19.67 -6.55
C CYS A 156 5.25 20.80 -7.58
N ARG A 157 6.12 21.77 -7.30
CA ARG A 157 6.52 22.81 -8.26
C ARG A 157 7.92 22.46 -8.75
N PHE A 158 8.05 22.14 -10.04
CA PHE A 158 9.37 22.08 -10.67
C PHE A 158 9.97 23.49 -10.55
N SER A 159 11.15 23.56 -9.93
CA SER A 159 11.99 24.76 -9.90
C SER A 159 12.95 24.70 -11.07
#